data_AF-A0A1C3E6B2-F1
#
_entry.id   AF-A0A1C3E6B2-F1
#
_cell.length_a   1.000
_cell.length_b   1.000
_cell.length_c   1.000
_cell.angle_alpha   90.00
_cell.angle_beta   90.00
_cell.angle_gamma   90.00
#
_symmetry.space_group_name_H-M   'P 1'
#
loop_
_entity.id
_entity.type
_entity.pdbx_description
1 polymer ?
#
loop_
_entity_poly.entity_id
_entity_poly.type
_entity_poly.pdbx_seq_one_letter_code
_entity_poly.pdbx_strand_id
1 'polypeptide(L)'
;MSSDFFDWPLKGNEISTTLQGAIGILFLVAGCWISALNWMVAWQAWVLRQHTPSWVPLMGGTLLASGFWLYPQLGLSSVWWIGFFLDYGCVLGFLLTIIGWILFLFRAAE
;
A
#
# COMPACT_ATOMS: atom_id res chain seq x y z
N MET A 1 33.29 -28.82 -23.22
CA MET A 1 32.13 -27.94 -23.45
C MET A 1 31.51 -27.74 -22.09
N SER A 2 31.78 -26.60 -21.44
CA SER A 2 31.44 -26.41 -20.02
C SER A 2 29.93 -26.26 -19.84
N SER A 3 29.41 -26.82 -18.75
CA SER A 3 28.01 -26.74 -18.33
C SER A 3 27.49 -25.30 -18.22
N ASP A 4 28.40 -24.33 -18.09
CA ASP A 4 28.09 -22.91 -17.93
C ASP A 4 27.28 -22.31 -19.09
N PHE A 5 27.40 -22.83 -20.32
CA PHE A 5 26.66 -22.31 -21.48
C PHE A 5 25.17 -22.70 -21.45
N PHE A 6 24.83 -23.85 -20.86
CA PHE A 6 23.45 -24.33 -20.78
C PHE A 6 22.68 -23.72 -19.60
N ASP A 7 23.40 -23.33 -18.55
CA ASP A 7 22.82 -22.70 -17.35
C ASP A 7 22.54 -21.21 -17.52
N TRP A 8 23.03 -20.58 -18.60
CA TRP A 8 22.88 -19.14 -18.87
C TRP A 8 21.42 -18.63 -18.80
N PRO A 9 20.43 -19.24 -19.49
CA PRO A 9 19.03 -18.81 -19.39
C PRO A 9 18.39 -19.10 -18.03
N LEU A 10 18.88 -20.12 -17.30
CA LEU A 10 18.36 -20.49 -15.98
C LEU A 10 18.83 -19.49 -14.91
N LYS A 11 20.13 -19.15 -14.90
CA LYS A 11 20.70 -18.12 -14.00
C LYS A 11 20.09 -16.74 -14.22
N GLY A 12 19.79 -16.37 -15.47
CA GLY A 12 19.16 -15.08 -15.79
C GLY A 12 17.76 -14.91 -15.18
N ASN A 13 16.96 -15.98 -15.18
CA ASN A 13 15.63 -16.00 -14.58
C ASN A 13 15.66 -16.02 -13.05
N GLU A 14 16.65 -16.66 -12.45
CA GLU A 14 16.84 -16.64 -10.99
C GLU A 14 17.26 -15.26 -10.48
N ILE A 15 18.13 -14.56 -11.22
CA ILE A 15 18.55 -13.19 -10.85
C ILE A 15 17.37 -12.22 -10.95
N SER A 16 16.54 -12.32 -12.01
CA SER A 16 15.39 -11.42 -12.19
C SER A 16 14.32 -11.63 -11.12
N THR A 17 14.02 -12.89 -10.76
CA THR A 17 13.07 -13.22 -9.69
C THR A 17 13.57 -12.81 -8.31
N THR A 18 14.89 -12.95 -8.05
CA THR A 18 15.50 -12.49 -6.79
C THR A 18 15.44 -10.96 -6.65
N LEU A 19 15.76 -10.24 -7.72
CA LEU A 19 15.69 -8.78 -7.75
C LEU A 19 14.24 -8.28 -7.53
N GLN A 20 13.30 -8.91 -8.23
CA GLN A 20 11.87 -8.60 -8.10
C GLN A 20 11.36 -8.85 -6.68
N GLY A 21 11.78 -9.96 -6.05
CA GLY A 21 11.46 -10.26 -4.66
C GLY A 21 12.04 -9.23 -3.68
N ALA A 22 13.29 -8.82 -3.88
CA ALA A 22 13.93 -7.79 -3.05
C ALA A 22 13.22 -6.43 -3.15
N ILE A 23 12.84 -6.02 -4.37
CA ILE A 23 12.05 -4.80 -4.60
C ILE A 23 10.67 -4.93 -3.92
N GLY A 24 10.00 -6.07 -4.06
CA GLY A 24 8.71 -6.33 -3.40
C GLY A 24 8.79 -6.19 -1.88
N ILE A 25 9.83 -6.73 -1.25
CA ILE A 25 10.06 -6.61 0.21
C ILE A 25 10.25 -5.14 0.60
N LEU A 26 11.06 -4.39 -0.15
CA LEU A 26 11.27 -2.96 0.13
C LEU A 26 9.95 -2.18 0.09
N PHE A 27 9.10 -2.44 -0.90
CA PHE A 27 7.78 -1.81 -1.02
C PHE A 27 6.85 -2.22 0.12
N LEU A 28 6.86 -3.49 0.54
CA LEU A 28 6.06 -3.96 1.68
C LEU A 28 6.50 -3.30 2.99
N VAL A 29 7.80 -3.22 3.25
CA VAL A 29 8.34 -2.57 4.47
C VAL A 29 8.02 -1.08 4.48
N ALA A 30 8.25 -0.39 3.35
CA ALA A 30 7.93 1.03 3.23
C ALA A 30 6.42 1.30 3.35
N GLY A 31 5.59 0.47 2.72
CA GLY A 31 4.13 0.56 2.82
C GLY A 31 3.63 0.33 4.25
N CYS A 32 4.09 -0.73 4.93
CA CYS A 32 3.79 -0.98 6.35
C CYS A 32 4.20 0.19 7.25
N TRP A 33 5.37 0.77 7.02
CA TRP A 33 5.87 1.92 7.78
C TRP A 33 4.96 3.14 7.61
N ILE A 34 4.58 3.46 6.37
CA ILE A 34 3.67 4.58 6.07
C ILE A 34 2.28 4.32 6.69
N SER A 35 1.74 3.11 6.57
CA SER A 35 0.44 2.77 7.17
C SER A 35 0.48 2.86 8.70
N ALA A 36 1.58 2.48 9.35
CA ALA A 36 1.76 2.65 10.80
C ALA A 36 1.76 4.13 11.21
N LEU A 37 2.49 4.98 10.49
CA LEU A 37 2.46 6.44 10.69
C LEU A 37 1.06 7.01 10.47
N ASN A 38 0.34 6.52 9.46
CA ASN A 38 -1.02 6.95 9.20
C ASN A 38 -1.96 6.60 10.36
N TRP A 39 -1.79 5.42 10.96
CA TRP A 39 -2.54 5.04 12.15
C TRP A 39 -2.25 5.91 13.36
N MET A 40 -1.00 6.35 13.54
CA MET A 40 -0.66 7.32 14.59
C MET A 40 -1.37 8.66 14.38
N VAL A 41 -1.48 9.12 13.12
CA VAL A 41 -2.24 10.34 12.80
C VAL A 41 -3.73 10.15 13.05
N ALA A 42 -4.31 9.01 12.68
CA ALA A 42 -5.70 8.68 12.98
C ALA A 42 -5.96 8.66 14.50
N TRP A 43 -5.03 8.11 15.29
CA TRP A 43 -5.09 8.15 16.74
C TRP A 43 -5.07 9.59 17.29
N GLN A 44 -4.16 10.43 16.80
CA GLN A 44 -4.10 11.84 17.19
C GLN A 44 -5.38 12.60 16.80
N ALA A 45 -5.93 12.33 15.62
CA ALA A 45 -7.12 13.00 15.12
C ALA A 45 -8.41 12.55 15.82
N TRP A 46 -8.59 11.26 16.09
CA TRP A 46 -9.84 10.74 16.64
C TRP A 46 -9.83 10.60 18.17
N VAL A 47 -8.71 10.17 18.75
CA VAL A 47 -8.60 9.97 20.21
C VAL A 47 -8.16 11.26 20.88
N LEU A 48 -7.10 11.90 20.38
CA LEU A 48 -6.59 13.14 20.95
C LEU A 48 -7.29 14.40 20.42
N ARG A 49 -8.18 14.25 19.41
CA ARG A 49 -8.94 15.33 18.76
C ARG A 49 -8.06 16.48 18.25
N GLN A 50 -6.85 16.17 17.83
CA GLN A 50 -5.92 17.14 17.26
C GLN A 50 -6.19 17.32 15.76
N HIS A 51 -6.12 18.55 15.28
CA HIS A 51 -6.38 18.86 13.88
C HIS A 51 -5.14 18.55 13.05
N THR A 52 -5.09 17.35 12.45
CA THR A 52 -3.92 16.90 11.67
C THR A 52 -4.32 16.68 10.21
N PRO A 53 -3.86 17.51 9.25
CA PRO A 53 -4.10 17.26 7.83
C PRO A 53 -3.21 16.09 7.37
N SER A 54 -3.78 15.06 6.76
CA SER A 54 -2.98 13.97 6.17
C SER A 54 -3.44 13.61 4.75
N TRP A 55 -2.52 13.76 3.80
CA TRP A 55 -2.59 13.24 2.43
C TRP A 55 -1.88 11.90 2.28
N VAL A 56 -1.21 11.47 3.34
CA VAL A 56 -0.42 10.24 3.49
C VAL A 56 -1.20 8.92 3.27
N PRO A 57 -2.52 8.79 3.57
CA PRO A 57 -3.18 7.48 3.56
C PRO A 57 -3.10 6.72 2.23
N LEU A 58 -3.25 7.41 1.09
CA LEU A 58 -3.25 6.74 -0.22
C LEU A 58 -1.88 6.18 -0.61
N MET A 59 -0.79 6.75 -0.09
CA MET A 59 0.56 6.28 -0.41
C MET A 59 0.89 4.96 0.28
N GLY A 60 0.45 4.73 1.53
CA GLY A 60 0.73 3.49 2.25
C GLY A 60 0.06 2.28 1.59
N GLY A 61 -1.24 2.41 1.31
CA GLY A 61 -2.02 1.36 0.64
C GLY A 61 -1.53 1.04 -0.77
N THR A 62 -1.14 2.06 -1.56
CA THR A 62 -0.58 1.84 -2.91
C THR A 62 0.79 1.19 -2.89
N LEU A 63 1.67 1.55 -1.94
CA LEU A 63 2.96 0.88 -1.77
C LEU A 63 2.80 -0.59 -1.32
N LEU A 64 1.90 -0.86 -0.37
CA LEU A 64 1.60 -2.22 0.07
C LEU A 64 1.03 -3.07 -1.07
N ALA A 65 0.06 -2.55 -1.80
CA ALA A 65 -0.54 -3.21 -2.95
C ALA A 65 0.51 -3.53 -4.04
N SER A 66 1.40 -2.58 -4.32
CA SER A 66 2.50 -2.76 -5.29
C SER A 66 3.51 -3.80 -4.80
N GLY A 67 3.84 -3.80 -3.51
CA GLY A 67 4.73 -4.79 -2.89
C GLY A 67 4.16 -6.21 -2.96
N PHE A 68 2.87 -6.38 -2.66
CA PHE A 68 2.19 -7.68 -2.80
C PHE A 68 2.09 -8.16 -4.25
N TRP A 69 1.87 -7.25 -5.20
CA TRP A 69 1.82 -7.58 -6.63
C TRP A 69 3.19 -7.98 -7.17
N LEU A 70 4.25 -7.28 -6.77
CA LEU A 70 5.62 -7.55 -7.21
C LEU A 70 6.20 -8.82 -6.58
N TYR A 71 5.74 -9.25 -5.41
CA TYR A 71 6.31 -10.40 -4.70
C TYR A 71 5.90 -11.75 -5.34
N PRO A 72 6.79 -12.45 -6.05
CA PRO A 72 6.42 -13.57 -6.90
C PRO A 72 6.31 -14.91 -6.14
N GLN A 73 6.84 -15.01 -4.92
CA GLN A 73 7.08 -16.28 -4.24
C GLN A 73 5.92 -16.81 -3.38
N LEU A 74 4.83 -16.06 -3.18
CA LEU A 74 3.76 -16.43 -2.23
C LEU A 74 2.32 -16.35 -2.77
N GLY A 75 2.10 -16.13 -4.07
CA GLY A 75 0.74 -15.92 -4.60
C GLY A 75 0.03 -14.69 -4.01
N LEU A 76 0.79 -13.82 -3.33
CA LEU A 76 0.32 -12.59 -2.68
C LEU A 76 -0.21 -11.57 -3.70
N SER A 77 0.16 -11.73 -4.97
CA SER A 77 -0.38 -10.92 -6.07
C SER A 77 -1.89 -11.06 -6.25
N SER A 78 -2.53 -12.14 -5.78
CA SER A 78 -4.00 -12.28 -5.80
C SER A 78 -4.69 -11.48 -4.68
N VAL A 79 -3.96 -11.18 -3.61
CA VAL A 79 -4.45 -10.48 -2.41
C VAL A 79 -3.89 -9.06 -2.29
N TRP A 80 -3.32 -8.52 -3.37
CA TRP A 80 -2.79 -7.15 -3.46
C TRP A 80 -3.76 -6.08 -2.93
N TRP A 81 -5.07 -6.29 -3.14
CA TRP A 81 -6.14 -5.40 -2.69
C TRP A 81 -6.23 -5.27 -1.16
N ILE A 82 -5.70 -6.24 -0.40
CA ILE A 82 -5.60 -6.17 1.06
C ILE A 82 -4.70 -5.00 1.48
N GLY A 83 -3.74 -4.57 0.66
CA GLY A 83 -2.91 -3.39 0.95
C GLY A 83 -3.73 -2.13 1.21
N PHE A 84 -4.84 -1.94 0.48
CA PHE A 84 -5.75 -0.81 0.70
C PHE A 84 -6.59 -0.96 1.97
N PHE A 85 -6.92 -2.20 2.36
CA PHE A 85 -7.60 -2.47 3.62
C PHE A 85 -6.66 -2.35 4.81
N LEU A 86 -5.39 -2.75 4.69
CA LEU A 86 -4.42 -2.56 5.77
C LEU A 86 -4.26 -1.07 6.11
N ASP A 87 -4.40 -0.22 5.09
CA ASP A 87 -4.50 1.23 5.26
C ASP A 87 -5.94 1.69 5.56
N TYR A 88 -6.67 0.95 6.42
CA TYR A 88 -8.08 1.19 6.76
C TYR A 88 -8.34 2.61 7.30
N GLY A 89 -7.30 3.33 7.73
CA GLY A 89 -7.35 4.77 8.02
C GLY A 89 -7.83 5.63 6.84
N CYS A 90 -7.56 5.20 5.60
CA CYS A 90 -8.05 5.85 4.38
C CYS A 90 -9.57 5.77 4.22
N VAL A 91 -10.15 4.59 4.48
CA VAL A 91 -11.54 4.28 4.10
C VAL A 91 -12.52 5.10 4.92
N LEU A 92 -12.29 5.22 6.23
CA LEU A 92 -13.09 6.07 7.10
C LEU A 92 -12.93 7.56 6.78
N GLY A 93 -11.71 8.01 6.44
CA GLY A 93 -11.46 9.37 5.99
C GLY A 93 -12.22 9.71 4.70
N PHE A 94 -12.21 8.80 3.72
CA PHE A 94 -12.97 8.95 2.48
C PHE A 94 -14.48 8.97 2.72
N LEU A 95 -15.01 8.04 3.54
CA LEU A 95 -16.43 8.00 3.87
C LEU A 95 -16.91 9.29 4.55
N LEU A 96 -16.16 9.78 5.55
CA LEU A 96 -16.49 11.04 6.22
C LEU A 96 -16.42 12.24 5.27
N THR A 97 -15.44 12.25 4.36
CA THR A 97 -15.30 13.32 3.35
C THR A 97 -16.46 13.29 2.35
N ILE A 98 -16.87 12.11 1.88
CA ILE A 98 -18.02 11.93 0.99
C ILE A 98 -19.31 12.38 1.69
N ILE A 99 -19.55 11.94 2.93
CA ILE A 99 -20.71 12.36 3.72
C ILE A 99 -20.72 13.88 3.91
N GLY A 100 -19.57 14.47 4.24
CA GLY A 100 -19.42 15.92 4.37
C GLY A 100 -19.76 16.67 3.07
N TRP A 101 -19.29 16.18 1.93
CA TRP A 101 -19.63 16.74 0.62
C TRP A 101 -21.11 16.60 0.28
N ILE A 102 -21.73 15.45 0.57
CA ILE A 102 -23.16 15.23 0.35
C ILE A 102 -23.98 16.23 1.17
N LEU A 103 -23.67 16.40 2.47
CA LEU A 103 -24.36 17.34 3.35
C LEU A 103 -24.15 18.80 2.89
N PHE A 104 -22.94 19.15 2.44
CA PHE A 104 -22.66 20.46 1.88
C PHE A 104 -23.50 20.75 0.62
N LEU A 105 -23.59 19.79 -0.30
CA LEU A 105 -24.40 19.91 -1.51
C LEU A 105 -25.90 20.07 -1.20
N PHE A 106 -26.43 19.31 -0.25
CA PHE A 106 -27.82 19.48 0.18
C PHE A 106 -28.07 20.87 0.76
N ARG A 107 -27.15 21.39 1.57
CA ARG A 107 -27.28 22.72 2.18
C ARG A 107 -27.11 23.87 1.18
N ALA A 108 -26.36 23.65 0.09
CA ALA A 108 -26.17 24.65 -0.96
C ALA A 108 -27.35 24.70 -1.97
N ALA A 109 -28.26 23.73 -1.92
CA ALA A 109 -29.44 23.65 -2.78
C ALA A 109 -30.71 24.26 -2.14
N GLU A 110 -30.64 24.66 -0.87
CA GLU A 110 -31.64 25.44 -0.13
C GLU A 110 -31.39 26.95 -0.28
#